data_AF-R5NL20-F1
#
_entry.id   AF-R5NL20-F1
#
_cell.length_a   1.000
_cell.length_b   1.000
_cell.length_c   1.000
_cell.angle_alpha   90.00
_cell.angle_beta   90.00
_cell.angle_gamma   90.00
#
_symmetry.space_group_name_H-M   'P 1'
#
loop_
_entity.id
_entity.type
_entity.pdbx_description
1 polymer ?
#
loop_
_entity_poly.entity_id
_entity_poly.type
_entity_poly.pdbx_seq_one_letter_code
_entity_poly.pdbx_strand_id
1 'polypeptide(L)' 'MDLKKIGKFIAFLRKENGYTQEQLGEKIGVTNKTISRWETGV' A
#
# COMPACT_ATOMS: atom_id res chain seq x y z
N MET A 1 14.62 10.05 -1.42
CA MET A 1 13.18 9.72 -1.34
C MET A 1 12.97 8.83 -0.12
N ASP A 2 12.20 9.27 0.87
CA ASP A 2 11.88 8.46 2.04
C ASP A 2 10.77 7.46 1.72
N LEU A 3 11.16 6.23 1.38
CA LEU A 3 10.23 5.12 1.13
C LEU A 3 9.24 4.91 2.29
N LYS A 4 9.67 5.20 3.53
CA LYS A 4 8.81 5.18 4.72
C LYS A 4 7.69 6.23 4.70
N LYS A 5 7.92 7.42 4.11
CA LYS A 5 6.88 8.45 3.98
C LYS A 5 5.85 8.05 2.92
N ILE A 6 6.32 7.53 1.79
CA ILE A 6 5.47 7.06 0.69
C ILE A 6 4.62 5.86 1.15
N GLY A 7 5.22 4.91 1.87
CA GLY A 7 4.51 3.77 2.43
C GLY A 7 3.38 4.14 3.38
N LYS A 8 3.64 5.05 4.32
CA LYS A 8 2.60 5.56 5.22
C LYS A 8 1.49 6.29 4.46
N PHE A 9 1.83 6.99 3.39
CA PHE A 9 0.85 7.70 2.56
C PHE A 9 -0.06 6.73 1.77
N ILE A 10 0.51 5.67 1.20
CA ILE A 10 -0.25 4.60 0.55
C ILE A 10 -1.19 3.91 1.56
N ALA A 11 -0.69 3.57 2.75
CA ALA A 11 -1.50 2.96 3.80
C ALA A 11 -2.65 3.87 4.26
N PHE A 12 -2.39 5.18 4.35
CA PHE A 12 -3.40 6.18 4.69
C PHE A 12 -4.49 6.24 3.62
N LEU A 13 -4.13 6.45 2.34
CA LEU A 13 -5.08 6.50 1.23
C LEU A 13 -5.89 5.21 1.08
N ARG A 14 -5.24 4.05 1.25
CA ARG A 14 -5.90 2.75 1.21
C ARG A 14 -7.01 2.67 2.27
N LYS A 15 -6.70 3.08 3.50
CA LYS A 15 -7.67 3.09 4.61
C LYS A 15 -8.78 4.11 4.42
N GLU A 16 -8.46 5.31 3.91
CA GLU A 16 -9.49 6.31 3.58
C GLU A 16 -10.49 5.80 2.53
N ASN A 17 -10.00 5.04 1.55
CA ASN A 17 -10.86 4.43 0.53
C ASN A 17 -11.48 3.09 0.96
N GLY A 18 -11.26 2.64 2.20
CA GLY A 18 -11.83 1.40 2.73
C GLY A 18 -11.31 0.11 2.08
N TYR A 19 -10.17 0.16 1.39
CA TYR A 19 -9.63 -1.02 0.69
C TYR A 19 -8.75 -1.89 1.60
N THR A 20 -8.78 -3.20 1.38
CA THR A 20 -7.75 -4.10 1.90
C THR A 20 -6.48 -4.01 1.06
N GLN A 21 -5.33 -4.47 1.59
CA GLN A 21 -4.09 -4.52 0.80
C GLN A 21 -4.23 -5.42 -0.44
N GLU A 22 -5.08 -6.43 -0.36
CA GLU A 22 -5.38 -7.36 -1.45
C GLU A 22 -6.20 -6.69 -2.54
N GLN A 23 -7.28 -5.98 -2.18
CA GLN A 23 -8.09 -5.20 -3.12
C GLN A 23 -7.29 -4.08 -3.80
N LEU A 24 -6.43 -3.39 -3.04
CA LEU A 24 -5.53 -2.39 -3.61
C LEU A 24 -4.52 -3.03 -4.56
N GLY A 25 -3.98 -4.19 -4.19
CA GLY A 25 -3.09 -4.98 -5.02
C GLY A 25 -3.75 -5.37 -6.36
N GLU A 26 -4.95 -5.96 -6.30
CA GLU A 26 -5.71 -6.35 -7.49
C GLU A 26 -5.98 -5.17 -8.43
N LYS A 27 -6.35 -4.00 -7.88
CA LYS A 27 -6.58 -2.78 -8.68
C LYS A 27 -5.33 -2.28 -9.39
N ILE A 28 -4.16 -2.40 -8.77
CA ILE A 28 -2.88 -1.90 -9.31
C ILE A 28 -2.16 -3.02 -10.10
N GLY A 29 -2.67 -4.25 -10.08
CA GLY A 29 -2.05 -5.41 -10.71
C GLY A 29 -0.81 -5.91 -9.98
N VAL A 30 -0.73 -5.70 -8.66
CA VAL A 30 0.37 -6.17 -7.81
C VAL A 30 -0.16 -7.07 -6.70
N THR A 31 0.73 -7.88 -6.12
CA THR A 31 0.32 -8.74 -5.00
C THR A 31 0.11 -7.94 -3.71
N ASN A 32 -0.73 -8.46 -2.81
CA ASN A 32 -0.82 -8.00 -1.42
C ASN A 32 0.56 -7.80 -0.78
N LYS A 33 1.52 -8.72 -1.02
CA LYS A 33 2.88 -8.66 -0.47
C LYS A 33 3.64 -7.43 -0.95
N THR A 34 3.43 -7.03 -2.21
CA THR A 34 4.01 -5.81 -2.78
C THR A 34 3.45 -4.57 -2.09
N ILE A 35 2.14 -4.50 -1.88
CA ILE A 35 1.51 -3.40 -1.13
C ILE A 35 2.04 -3.35 0.30
N SER A 36 2.14 -4.49 0.98
CA SER A 36 2.67 -4.57 2.34
C SER A 36 4.11 -4.07 2.44
N ARG A 37 4.97 -4.43 1.47
CA ARG A 37 6.34 -3.90 1.36
C ARG A 37 6.37 -2.38 1.20
N TRP A 38 5.52 -1.85 0.32
CA TRP A 38 5.41 -0.40 0.14
C TRP A 38 4.99 0.28 1.43
N GLU A 39 3.96 -0.23 2.12
CA GLU A 39 3.42 0.35 3.35
C GLU A 39 4.41 0.28 4.54
N THR A 40 5.21 -0.78 4.63
CA THR A 40 6.17 -1.01 5.73
C THR A 40 7.57 -0.46 5.46
N GLY A 41 7.90 -0.20 4.19
CA GLY A 41 9.21 0.29 3.77
C GLY A 41 10.32 -0.76 3.82
N VAL A 42 9.97 -2.03 3.57
CA VAL A 42 10.87 -3.21 3.55
C VAL A 42 11.01 -3.76 2.14
#